data_AF-A0A8T5XZN8-F1
#
_entry.id   AF-A0A8T5XZN8-F1
#
_cell.length_a   1.000
_cell.length_b   1.000
_cell.length_c   1.000
_cell.angle_alpha   90.00
_cell.angle_beta   90.00
_cell.angle_gamma   90.00
#
_symmetry.space_group_name_H-M   'P 1'
#
loop_
_entity.id
_entity.type
_entity.pdbx_description
1 polymer ?
#
loop_
_entity_poly.entity_id
_entity_poly.type
_entity_poly.pdbx_seq_one_letter_code
_entity_poly.pdbx_strand_id
1 'polypeptide(L)'
;MAALLLIVVTTVGASIGSPATPGVGIIILAMVLNSAGIPPSGVALIIGVDRILDMSRTAINVSGDLTAAVVMNRLVDGKGSEADCHEENC
;
A
#
# COMPACT_ATOMS: atom_id res chain seq x y z
N MET A 1 -11.57 -3.67 23.56
CA MET A 1 -12.06 -2.64 22.61
C MET A 1 -11.02 -1.56 22.29
N ALA A 2 -10.47 -0.83 23.28
CA ALA A 2 -9.57 0.30 23.03
C ALA A 2 -8.31 -0.03 22.18
N ALA A 3 -7.70 -1.20 22.39
CA ALA A 3 -6.52 -1.63 21.64
C ALA A 3 -6.79 -1.82 20.13
N LEU A 4 -7.96 -2.34 19.75
CA LEU A 4 -8.33 -2.52 18.34
C LEU A 4 -8.54 -1.18 17.65
N LEU A 5 -9.15 -0.21 18.34
CA LEU A 5 -9.33 1.14 17.83
C LEU A 5 -8.00 1.85 17.57
N LEU A 6 -7.05 1.74 18.51
CA LEU A 6 -5.70 2.29 18.35
C LEU A 6 -4.98 1.70 17.14
N ILE A 7 -5.08 0.37 16.95
CA ILE A 7 -4.48 -0.34 15.82
C ILE A 7 -5.09 0.15 14.50
N VAL A 8 -6.42 0.27 14.41
CA VAL A 8 -7.10 0.74 13.19
C VAL A 8 -6.68 2.16 12.83
N VAL A 9 -6.65 3.07 13.80
CA VAL A 9 -6.29 4.48 13.55
C VAL A 9 -4.82 4.61 13.12
N THR A 10 -3.91 3.89 13.78
CA THR A 10 -2.48 3.93 13.45
C THR A 10 -2.16 3.24 12.12
N THR A 11 -2.84 2.13 11.79
CA THR A 11 -2.65 1.45 10.49
C THR A 11 -3.18 2.26 9.32
N VAL A 12 -4.35 2.91 9.46
CA VAL A 12 -4.88 3.81 8.42
C VAL A 12 -3.97 5.03 8.23
N GLY A 13 -3.49 5.66 9.31
CA GLY A 13 -2.55 6.78 9.23
C GLY A 13 -1.21 6.39 8.60
N ALA A 14 -0.66 5.23 8.98
CA ALA A 14 0.57 4.69 8.39
C ALA A 14 0.43 4.36 6.90
N SER A 15 -0.77 4.00 6.44
CA SER A 15 -1.04 3.71 5.02
C SER A 15 -0.82 4.92 4.11
N ILE A 16 -1.10 6.13 4.60
CA ILE A 16 -0.93 7.37 3.82
C ILE A 16 0.56 7.76 3.72
N GLY A 17 1.35 7.39 4.74
CA GLY A 17 2.77 7.79 4.86
C GLY A 17 3.78 6.75 4.40
N SER A 18 3.36 5.57 3.90
CA SER A 18 4.30 4.53 3.49
C SER A 18 4.92 4.87 2.13
N PRO A 19 6.24 5.15 2.04
CA PRO A 19 6.89 5.28 0.75
C PRO A 19 6.75 3.94 0.01
N ALA A 20 6.40 3.99 -1.28
CA ALA A 20 6.20 2.81 -2.12
C ALA A 20 7.53 2.11 -2.50
N THR A 21 8.52 2.18 -1.62
CA THR A 21 9.87 1.66 -1.85
C THR A 21 10.02 0.28 -1.23
N PRO A 22 10.44 -0.73 -2.02
CA PRO A 22 10.58 -2.08 -1.52
C PRO A 22 11.62 -2.16 -0.38
N GLY A 23 11.26 -2.81 0.71
CA GLY A 23 12.10 -3.05 1.89
C GLY A 23 11.93 -2.09 3.06
N VAL A 24 11.16 -1.00 2.94
CA VAL A 24 10.90 -0.08 4.08
C VAL A 24 9.93 -0.71 5.10
N GLY A 25 9.02 -1.59 4.64
CA GLY A 25 8.04 -2.27 5.50
C GLY A 25 8.67 -3.11 6.63
N ILE A 26 9.76 -3.82 6.35
CA ILE A 26 10.49 -4.65 7.34
C ILE A 26 11.07 -3.80 8.47
N ILE A 27 11.63 -2.64 8.12
CA ILE A 27 12.31 -1.76 9.09
C ILE A 27 11.29 -1.18 10.07
N ILE A 28 10.13 -0.77 9.58
CA ILE A 28 9.02 -0.27 10.39
C ILE A 28 8.45 -1.39 11.27
N LEU A 29 8.23 -2.58 10.70
CA LEU A 29 7.73 -3.74 11.45
C LEU A 29 8.70 -4.15 12.58
N ALA A 30 10.00 -4.18 12.31
CA ALA A 30 11.02 -4.48 13.32
C ALA A 30 11.05 -3.44 14.46
N MET A 31 10.90 -2.15 14.14
CA MET A 31 10.82 -1.08 15.15
C MET A 31 9.55 -1.20 16.02
N VAL A 32 8.41 -1.51 15.43
CA VAL A 32 7.13 -1.67 16.15
C VAL A 32 7.12 -2.91 17.06
N LEU A 33 7.73 -4.01 16.61
CA LEU A 33 7.83 -5.23 17.43
C LEU A 33 8.80 -5.04 18.60
N ASN A 34 9.90 -4.31 18.39
CA ASN A 34 10.83 -3.94 19.46
C ASN A 34 10.16 -3.03 20.52
N SER A 35 9.32 -2.08 20.11
CA SER A 35 8.57 -1.24 21.05
C SER A 35 7.46 -2.00 21.79
N ALA A 36 6.99 -3.13 21.24
CA ALA A 36 6.04 -4.05 21.88
C ALA A 36 6.72 -5.12 22.77
N GLY A 37 8.06 -5.14 22.88
CA GLY A 37 8.81 -6.07 23.73
C GLY A 37 9.00 -7.48 23.14
N ILE A 38 8.77 -7.67 21.84
CA ILE A 38 8.89 -8.96 21.17
C ILE A 38 10.32 -9.12 20.61
N PRO A 39 11.06 -10.18 20.99
CA PRO A 39 12.44 -10.37 20.56
C PRO A 39 12.54 -10.55 19.03
N PRO A 40 13.58 -9.98 18.39
CA PRO A 40 13.71 -9.94 16.93
C PRO A 40 13.92 -11.31 16.26
N SER A 41 14.14 -12.38 17.03
CA SER A 41 14.26 -13.75 16.52
C SER A 41 12.99 -14.23 15.80
N GLY A 42 11.80 -13.76 16.18
CA GLY A 42 10.55 -14.07 15.47
C GLY A 42 10.41 -13.37 14.11
N VAL A 43 11.14 -12.27 13.90
CA VAL A 43 11.11 -11.48 12.65
C VAL A 43 11.83 -12.20 11.51
N ALA A 44 12.80 -13.07 11.82
CA ALA A 44 13.55 -13.83 10.83
C ALA A 44 12.65 -14.72 9.94
N LEU A 45 11.56 -15.26 10.49
CA LEU A 45 10.57 -16.04 9.73
C LEU A 45 9.74 -15.15 8.78
N ILE A 46 9.45 -13.92 9.21
CA ILE A 46 8.64 -12.96 8.44
C ILE A 46 9.46 -12.42 7.26
N ILE A 47 10.76 -12.18 7.41
CA ILE A 47 11.66 -11.69 6.35
C ILE A 47 11.60 -12.56 5.09
N GLY A 48 11.42 -13.89 5.23
CA GLY A 48 11.34 -14.81 4.10
C GLY A 48 10.08 -14.61 3.24
N VAL A 49 8.94 -14.31 3.87
CA VAL A 49 7.65 -14.10 3.18
C VAL A 49 7.44 -12.62 2.84
N ASP A 50 8.09 -11.72 3.58
CA ASP A 50 7.95 -10.28 3.45
C ASP A 50 8.28 -9.80 2.04
N ARG A 51 9.27 -10.38 1.36
CA ARG A 51 9.59 -9.99 -0.03
C ARG A 51 8.42 -10.17 -0.99
N ILE A 52 7.64 -11.24 -0.84
CA ILE A 52 6.45 -11.48 -1.66
C ILE A 52 5.33 -10.53 -1.24
N LEU A 53 5.13 -10.32 0.06
CA LEU A 53 4.08 -9.46 0.60
C LEU A 53 4.32 -7.96 0.31
N ASP A 54 5.57 -7.53 0.33
CA ASP A 54 6.01 -6.15 0.05
C ASP A 54 5.84 -5.81 -1.43
N MET A 55 6.22 -6.73 -2.34
CA MET A 55 5.91 -6.59 -3.77
C MET A 55 4.41 -6.66 -4.06
N SER A 56 3.66 -7.50 -3.33
CA SER A 56 2.20 -7.54 -3.48
C SER A 56 1.54 -6.22 -3.05
N ARG A 57 2.06 -5.59 -1.99
CA ARG A 57 1.57 -4.30 -1.49
C ARG A 57 1.82 -3.18 -2.51
N THR A 58 2.97 -3.14 -3.17
CA THR A 58 3.23 -2.12 -4.22
C THR A 58 2.33 -2.34 -5.43
N ALA A 59 2.13 -3.59 -5.88
CA ALA A 59 1.25 -3.91 -7.01
C ALA A 59 -0.21 -3.50 -6.76
N ILE A 60 -0.72 -3.76 -5.55
CA ILE A 60 -2.08 -3.38 -5.14
C ILE A 60 -2.21 -1.85 -5.04
N ASN A 61 -1.21 -1.17 -4.48
CA ASN A 61 -1.22 0.30 -4.38
C ASN A 61 -1.25 0.96 -5.77
N VAL A 62 -0.41 0.53 -6.71
CA VAL A 62 -0.39 1.07 -8.08
C VAL A 62 -1.70 0.77 -8.83
N SER A 63 -2.24 -0.45 -8.67
CA SER A 63 -3.53 -0.82 -9.29
C SER A 63 -4.70 -0.02 -8.71
N GLY A 64 -4.65 0.30 -7.41
CA GLY A 64 -5.59 1.18 -6.73
C GLY A 64 -5.57 2.60 -7.28
N ASP A 65 -4.38 3.18 -7.45
CA ASP A 65 -4.20 4.52 -8.02
C ASP A 65 -4.69 4.60 -9.46
N LEU A 66 -4.41 3.58 -10.29
CA LEU A 66 -4.93 3.50 -11.66
C LEU A 66 -6.46 3.43 -11.68
N THR A 67 -7.05 2.60 -10.81
CA THR A 67 -8.50 2.48 -10.69
C THR A 67 -9.13 3.80 -10.25
N ALA A 68 -8.54 4.48 -9.26
CA ALA A 68 -8.97 5.78 -8.79
C ALA A 68 -8.88 6.84 -9.90
N ALA A 69 -7.81 6.83 -10.71
CA ALA A 69 -7.67 7.73 -11.85
C ALA A 69 -8.79 7.53 -12.89
N VAL A 70 -9.10 6.28 -13.25
CA VAL A 70 -10.19 5.97 -14.19
C VAL A 70 -11.55 6.37 -13.61
N VAL A 71 -11.80 6.08 -12.34
CA VAL A 71 -13.05 6.44 -11.65
C VAL A 71 -13.20 7.96 -11.56
N MET A 72 -12.15 8.68 -11.17
CA MET A 72 -12.15 10.14 -11.12
C MET A 72 -12.36 10.76 -12.49
N ASN A 73 -11.73 10.22 -13.53
CA ASN A 73 -11.97 10.64 -14.90
C ASN A 73 -13.47 10.53 -15.25
N ARG A 74 -14.12 9.42 -14.91
CA ARG A 74 -15.56 9.25 -15.19
C ARG A 74 -16.49 10.12 -14.32
N LEU A 75 -16.09 10.42 -13.08
CA LEU A 75 -16.93 11.17 -12.14
C LEU A 75 -16.80 12.68 -12.30
N VAL A 76 -15.61 13.18 -12.67
CA VAL A 76 -15.35 14.61 -12.86
C VAL A 76 -15.70 15.05 -14.29
N ASP A 77 -15.38 14.25 -15.31
CA ASP A 77 -15.80 14.51 -16.70
C ASP A 77 -17.20 13.98 -16.98
N GLY A 78 -18.21 14.60 -16.35
CA GLY A 78 -19.62 14.32 -16.60
C GLY A 78 -20.13 14.60 -18.03
N LYS A 79 -19.28 14.65 -19.08
CA LYS A 79 -19.63 14.75 -20.51
C LYS A 79 -18.36 14.64 -21.40
N GLY A 80 -18.19 13.51 -22.09
CA GLY A 80 -17.46 13.44 -23.38
C GLY A 80 -15.96 13.13 -23.34
N SER A 81 -15.62 11.85 -23.58
CA SER A 81 -14.42 11.39 -24.29
C SER A 81 -14.60 9.86 -24.47
N GLU A 82 -14.96 9.26 -25.61
CA GLU A 82 -14.67 9.59 -27.02
C GLU A 82 -13.22 10.02 -27.26
N ALA A 83 -12.27 9.35 -26.60
CA ALA A 83 -10.89 9.22 -27.05
C ALA A 83 -10.23 7.99 -26.40
N ASP A 84 -10.78 6.81 -26.67
CA ASP A 84 -9.93 5.62 -26.83
C ASP A 84 -10.19 5.11 -28.24
N CYS A 85 -9.75 5.91 -29.21
CA CYS A 85 -9.38 5.34 -30.49
C CYS A 85 -8.11 4.53 -30.22
N HIS A 86 -8.28 3.23 -30.27
CA HIS A 86 -7.24 2.28 -30.59
C HIS A 86 -6.36 2.85 -31.73
N GLU A 87 -5.05 2.65 -31.58
CA GLU A 87 -4.07 2.56 -32.66
C GLU A 87 -3.48 3.86 -33.25
N GLU A 88 -2.15 3.82 -33.36
CA GLU A 88 -1.27 4.50 -34.33
C GLU A 88 -0.66 5.88 -33.98
N ASN A 89 0.61 5.79 -33.56
CA ASN A 89 1.71 6.65 -34.01
C ASN A 89 1.80 8.08 -33.43
N CYS A 90 2.35 8.17 -32.21
CA CYS A 90 3.44 9.10 -31.88
C CYS A 90 4.34 8.49 -30.80
#